data_AF-A0A956HP06-F1
#
_entry.id   AF-A0A956HP06-F1
#
_cell.length_a   1.000
_cell.length_b   1.000
_cell.length_c   1.000
_cell.angle_alpha   90.00
_cell.angle_beta   90.00
_cell.angle_gamma   90.00
#
_symmetry.space_group_name_H-M   'P 1'
#
loop_
_entity.id
_entity.type
_entity.pdbx_description
1 polymer ?
#
loop_
_entity_poly.entity_id
_entity_poly.type
_entity_poly.pdbx_seq_one_letter_code
_entity_poly.pdbx_strand_id
1 'polypeptide(L)'
;MTLLAGGSCKSKDADKEPEPTEESVEPPEVDVDALLELDERAFPLLIWSAFSVERDYFDRSRLDPRAQLLSALTNLGLHRPEFFAEPKGEDTVLVTVVAQSREFSVAVDGPKGGLVAAAERLEEILEFTREVLELTGNDERELEYAAINGLLAPLDPHTILLDPKEHDDLGVKTRGQFGGIGAEILADARR
;
A
#
# COMPACT_ATOMS: atom_id res chain seq x y z
N MET A 1 63.80 -62.88 6.54
CA MET A 1 63.70 -62.08 7.78
C MET A 1 62.31 -61.48 7.81
N THR A 2 61.53 -61.89 8.81
CA THR A 2 60.09 -61.71 9.02
C THR A 2 59.69 -60.24 9.21
N LEU A 3 58.57 -59.76 8.64
CA LEU A 3 57.35 -59.31 9.34
C LEU A 3 56.32 -58.64 8.41
N LEU A 4 55.07 -59.12 8.55
CA LEU A 4 53.80 -58.60 8.04
C LEU A 4 53.24 -57.49 8.95
N ALA A 5 52.59 -56.50 8.35
CA ALA A 5 51.35 -55.81 8.77
C ALA A 5 51.21 -54.58 7.83
N GLY A 6 50.17 -54.34 7.05
CA GLY A 6 48.74 -54.43 7.33
C GLY A 6 48.19 -52.99 7.36
N GLY A 7 47.30 -52.61 6.43
CA GLY A 7 46.46 -51.42 6.61
C GLY A 7 46.21 -50.51 5.40
N SER A 8 45.08 -50.78 4.75
CA SER A 8 44.08 -49.82 4.23
C SER A 8 44.39 -48.91 3.04
N CYS A 9 43.74 -49.22 1.91
CA CYS A 9 43.39 -48.27 0.86
C CYS A 9 42.57 -47.10 1.40
N LYS A 10 42.87 -45.88 0.94
CA LYS A 10 41.88 -44.80 0.91
C LYS A 10 42.14 -43.92 -0.31
N SER A 11 41.39 -44.18 -1.37
CA SER A 11 41.01 -43.18 -2.36
C SER A 11 40.23 -42.08 -1.65
N LYS A 12 40.57 -40.81 -1.89
CA LYS A 12 39.58 -39.73 -1.82
C LYS A 12 40.03 -38.57 -2.69
N ASP A 13 39.28 -38.51 -3.78
CA ASP A 13 38.96 -37.44 -4.70
C ASP A 13 39.28 -36.02 -4.24
N ALA A 14 39.66 -35.24 -5.25
CA ALA A 14 39.69 -33.80 -5.23
C ALA A 14 38.33 -33.24 -4.82
N ASP A 15 38.30 -32.48 -3.73
CA ASP A 15 37.29 -31.46 -3.50
C ASP A 15 38.03 -30.20 -3.11
N LYS A 16 38.15 -29.31 -4.09
CA LYS A 16 38.57 -27.93 -3.90
C LYS A 16 37.32 -27.21 -3.39
N GLU A 17 37.28 -26.89 -2.11
CA GLU A 17 36.22 -26.05 -1.53
C GLU A 17 36.06 -24.78 -2.38
N PRO A 18 34.85 -24.47 -2.86
CA PRO A 18 34.62 -23.19 -3.51
C PRO A 18 34.70 -22.07 -2.47
N GLU A 19 35.46 -21.04 -2.80
CA GLU A 19 35.62 -19.78 -2.07
C GLU A 19 34.26 -19.10 -1.81
N PRO A 20 34.18 -18.25 -0.76
CA PRO A 20 32.91 -17.88 -0.16
C PRO A 20 32.03 -17.12 -1.14
N THR A 21 30.77 -17.55 -1.21
CA THR A 21 29.66 -16.92 -1.88
C THR A 21 29.69 -15.41 -1.63
N GLU A 22 29.66 -14.65 -2.72
CA GLU A 22 29.54 -13.21 -2.76
C GLU A 22 28.51 -12.75 -1.73
N GLU A 23 28.99 -12.02 -0.73
CA GLU A 23 28.18 -11.29 0.22
C GLU A 23 27.30 -10.36 -0.61
N SER A 24 26.00 -10.68 -0.67
CA SER A 24 25.00 -9.80 -1.25
C SER A 24 25.07 -8.49 -0.46
N VAL A 25 25.75 -7.50 -1.02
CA VAL A 25 25.71 -6.14 -0.51
C VAL A 25 24.25 -5.72 -0.62
N GLU A 26 23.51 -5.90 0.47
CA GLU A 26 22.19 -5.30 0.59
C GLU A 26 22.39 -3.80 0.33
N PRO A 27 21.59 -3.22 -0.58
CA PRO A 27 21.71 -1.80 -0.87
C PRO A 27 21.62 -1.04 0.46
N PRO A 28 22.34 0.09 0.60
CA PRO A 28 22.33 0.85 1.85
C PRO A 28 20.89 1.06 2.29
N GLU A 29 20.58 0.70 3.55
CA GLU A 29 19.26 0.96 4.14
C GLU A 29 19.02 2.47 4.05
N VAL A 30 18.24 2.87 3.04
CA VAL A 30 17.77 4.24 2.93
C VAL A 30 16.73 4.39 4.01
N ASP A 31 17.01 5.25 5.00
CA ASP A 31 16.02 5.67 5.99
C ASP A 31 14.89 6.41 5.25
N VAL A 32 13.89 5.64 4.84
CA VAL A 32 12.73 6.09 4.08
C VAL A 32 11.83 6.98 4.92
N ASP A 33 11.82 6.78 6.24
CA ASP A 33 11.01 7.57 7.17
C ASP A 33 11.59 8.98 7.27
N ALA A 34 12.92 9.10 7.40
CA ALA A 34 13.61 10.38 7.36
C ALA A 34 13.57 11.04 5.97
N LEU A 35 13.57 10.27 4.88
CA LEU A 35 13.51 10.81 3.52
C LEU A 35 12.14 11.44 3.19
N LEU A 36 11.07 10.85 3.71
CA LEU A 36 9.69 11.26 3.43
C LEU A 36 9.08 12.11 4.56
N GLU A 37 9.83 12.30 5.66
CA GLU A 37 9.43 13.03 6.86
C GLU A 37 8.15 12.46 7.50
N LEU A 38 7.97 11.13 7.46
CA LEU A 38 6.69 10.48 7.81
C LEU A 38 6.23 10.77 9.24
N ASP A 39 7.15 10.96 10.19
CA ASP A 39 6.81 11.26 11.58
C ASP A 39 6.11 12.62 11.77
N GLU A 40 6.27 13.54 10.82
CA GLU A 40 5.71 14.89 10.87
C GLU A 40 4.41 15.04 10.05
N ARG A 41 4.08 14.03 9.24
CA ARG A 41 2.93 14.02 8.32
C ARG A 41 1.62 13.79 9.06
N ALA A 42 0.55 14.42 8.58
CA ALA A 42 -0.80 14.14 9.09
C ALA A 42 -1.31 12.78 8.62
N PHE A 43 -0.93 12.37 7.40
CA PHE A 43 -1.34 11.11 6.76
C PHE A 43 -0.11 10.34 6.22
N PRO A 44 0.73 9.79 7.12
CA PRO A 44 1.98 9.14 6.73
C PRO A 44 1.79 7.88 5.88
N LEU A 45 0.71 7.12 6.11
CA LEU A 45 0.46 5.88 5.38
C LEU A 45 0.13 6.18 3.91
N LEU A 46 -0.52 7.31 3.64
CA LEU A 46 -0.78 7.78 2.28
C LEU A 46 0.52 8.03 1.50
N ILE A 47 1.44 8.81 2.08
CA ILE A 47 2.73 9.13 1.45
C ILE A 47 3.58 7.87 1.25
N TRP A 48 3.66 7.03 2.28
CA TRP A 48 4.40 5.78 2.22
C TRP A 48 3.85 4.81 1.15
N SER A 49 2.52 4.69 1.06
CA SER A 49 1.86 3.83 0.07
C SER A 49 2.15 4.29 -1.35
N ALA A 50 2.03 5.59 -1.61
CA ALA A 50 2.35 6.19 -2.89
C ALA A 50 3.82 5.96 -3.28
N PHE A 51 4.75 6.21 -2.36
CA PHE A 51 6.18 5.99 -2.57
C PHE A 51 6.48 4.51 -2.89
N SER A 52 5.93 3.59 -2.10
CA SER A 52 6.15 2.16 -2.25
C SER A 52 5.63 1.65 -3.60
N VAL A 53 4.42 2.08 -3.98
CA VAL A 53 3.82 1.72 -5.27
C VAL A 53 4.60 2.33 -6.44
N GLU A 54 4.98 3.59 -6.36
CA GLU A 54 5.75 4.24 -7.44
C GLU A 54 7.08 3.52 -7.70
N ARG A 55 7.77 3.09 -6.63
CA ARG A 55 9.05 2.41 -6.71
C ARG A 55 8.91 0.96 -7.20
N ASP A 56 8.00 0.21 -6.59
CA ASP A 56 7.99 -1.25 -6.64
C ASP A 56 6.91 -1.84 -7.56
N TYR A 57 5.97 -1.03 -8.06
CA TYR A 57 4.93 -1.52 -8.95
C TYR A 57 5.49 -1.98 -10.30
N PHE A 58 5.05 -3.15 -10.74
CA PHE A 58 5.61 -3.84 -11.90
C PHE A 58 5.39 -3.06 -13.21
N ASP A 59 4.17 -2.60 -13.45
CA ASP A 59 3.79 -1.89 -14.67
C ASP A 59 3.69 -0.38 -14.43
N ARG A 60 4.85 0.28 -14.46
CA ARG A 60 4.95 1.74 -14.25
C ARG A 60 4.23 2.55 -15.33
N SER A 61 3.90 1.96 -16.49
CA SER A 61 3.17 2.67 -17.55
C SER A 61 1.71 2.98 -17.17
N ARG A 62 1.19 2.31 -16.13
CA ARG A 62 -0.14 2.55 -15.56
C ARG A 62 -0.18 3.68 -14.54
N LEU A 63 0.98 4.19 -14.10
CA LEU A 63 1.03 5.31 -13.18
C LEU A 63 0.62 6.58 -13.94
N ASP A 64 -0.56 7.09 -13.60
CA ASP A 64 -1.08 8.37 -14.05
C ASP A 64 -1.42 9.18 -12.79
N PRO A 65 -0.46 9.95 -12.24
CA PRO A 65 -0.64 10.62 -10.97
C PRO A 65 -1.85 11.55 -10.92
N ARG A 66 -2.17 12.19 -12.05
CA ARG A 66 -3.32 13.11 -12.13
C ARG A 66 -4.63 12.32 -12.12
N ALA A 67 -4.74 11.28 -12.94
CA ALA A 67 -5.94 10.43 -12.93
C ALA A 67 -6.13 9.73 -11.58
N GLN A 68 -5.04 9.30 -10.94
CA GLN A 68 -5.03 8.70 -9.62
C GLN A 68 -5.50 9.68 -8.55
N LEU A 69 -4.99 10.92 -8.54
CA LEU A 69 -5.47 11.96 -7.64
C LEU A 69 -6.98 12.21 -7.81
N LEU A 70 -7.45 12.38 -9.03
CA LEU A 70 -8.88 12.61 -9.30
C LEU A 70 -9.75 11.40 -8.92
N SER A 71 -9.24 10.18 -9.13
CA SER A 71 -9.88 8.94 -8.68
C SER A 71 -9.99 8.90 -7.16
N ALA A 72 -8.94 9.30 -6.44
CA ALA A 72 -8.95 9.39 -4.98
C ALA A 72 -10.03 10.36 -4.48
N LEU A 73 -10.11 11.55 -5.06
CA LEU A 73 -11.14 12.55 -4.71
C LEU A 73 -12.56 12.04 -4.99
N THR A 74 -12.75 11.36 -6.12
CA THR A 74 -14.03 10.75 -6.46
C THR A 74 -14.40 9.66 -5.44
N ASN A 75 -13.45 8.79 -5.10
CA ASN A 75 -13.66 7.72 -4.14
C ASN A 75 -13.97 8.27 -2.74
N LEU A 76 -13.28 9.32 -2.32
CA LEU A 76 -13.56 10.01 -1.06
C LEU A 76 -15.01 10.48 -0.97
N GLY A 77 -15.55 11.10 -2.02
CA GLY A 77 -16.96 11.51 -2.07
C GLY A 77 -17.95 10.33 -2.01
N LEU A 78 -17.55 9.12 -2.42
CA LEU A 78 -18.38 7.92 -2.28
C LEU A 78 -18.42 7.40 -0.84
N HIS A 79 -17.31 7.56 -0.09
CA HIS A 79 -17.20 7.11 1.30
C HIS A 79 -17.63 8.16 2.32
N ARG A 80 -17.53 9.45 1.98
CA ARG A 80 -17.87 10.60 2.83
C ARG A 80 -18.88 11.50 2.10
N PRO A 81 -20.19 11.33 2.32
CA PRO A 81 -21.23 12.13 1.67
C PRO A 81 -21.13 13.64 1.92
N GLU A 82 -20.36 14.06 2.93
CA GLU A 82 -20.07 15.45 3.25
C GLU A 82 -19.00 16.08 2.36
N PHE A 83 -18.24 15.26 1.62
CA PHE A 83 -17.11 15.65 0.78
C PHE A 83 -17.51 15.67 -0.70
N PHE A 84 -17.23 16.78 -1.38
CA PHE A 84 -17.42 16.94 -2.81
C PHE A 84 -16.18 17.58 -3.44
N ALA A 85 -15.76 17.06 -4.59
CA ALA A 85 -14.66 17.60 -5.37
C ALA A 85 -15.11 17.85 -6.81
N GLU A 86 -15.04 19.11 -7.25
CA GLU A 86 -15.39 19.51 -8.61
C GLU A 86 -14.17 20.10 -9.33
N PRO A 87 -13.72 19.51 -10.45
CA PRO A 87 -12.65 20.11 -11.26
C PRO A 87 -13.06 21.52 -11.76
N LYS A 88 -12.18 22.50 -11.60
CA LYS A 88 -12.37 23.89 -12.07
C LYS A 88 -11.32 24.27 -13.12
N GLY A 89 -11.38 23.63 -14.28
CA GLY A 89 -10.39 23.81 -15.35
C GLY A 89 -9.40 22.66 -15.38
N GLU A 90 -8.15 22.93 -15.78
CA GLU A 90 -7.15 21.88 -15.98
C GLU A 90 -6.45 21.47 -14.67
N ASP A 91 -6.03 22.44 -13.85
CA ASP A 91 -5.11 22.18 -12.74
C ASP A 91 -5.66 22.55 -11.36
N THR A 92 -6.96 22.81 -11.24
CA THR A 92 -7.58 23.11 -9.96
C THR A 92 -8.84 22.30 -9.72
N VAL A 93 -9.08 22.04 -8.43
CA VAL A 93 -10.29 21.38 -7.94
C VAL A 93 -10.88 22.24 -6.82
N LEU A 94 -12.18 22.49 -6.90
CA LEU A 94 -12.94 23.07 -5.80
C LEU A 94 -13.39 21.91 -4.90
N VAL A 95 -12.85 21.87 -3.70
CA VAL A 95 -13.26 20.91 -2.68
C VAL A 95 -14.23 21.59 -1.73
N THR A 96 -15.38 20.98 -1.54
CA THR A 96 -16.40 21.41 -0.59
C THR A 96 -16.59 20.32 0.46
N VAL A 97 -16.44 20.69 1.72
CA VAL A 97 -16.69 19.83 2.87
C VAL A 97 -17.74 20.50 3.74
N VAL A 98 -18.93 19.90 3.81
CA VAL A 98 -20.11 20.48 4.48
C VAL A 98 -20.47 21.86 3.88
N ALA A 99 -20.11 22.96 4.58
CA ALA A 99 -20.39 24.34 4.17
C ALA A 99 -19.10 25.12 3.82
N GLN A 100 -17.94 24.49 4.00
CA GLN A 100 -16.64 25.11 3.71
C GLN A 100 -16.18 24.67 2.34
N SER A 101 -15.62 25.60 1.56
CA SER A 101 -15.07 25.29 0.25
C SER A 101 -13.72 25.94 0.09
N ARG A 102 -12.79 25.21 -0.54
CA ARG A 102 -11.42 25.68 -0.80
C ARG A 102 -10.97 25.12 -2.14
N GLU A 103 -10.26 25.96 -2.89
CA GLU A 103 -9.62 25.53 -4.13
C GLU A 103 -8.25 24.94 -3.83
N PHE A 104 -7.95 23.83 -4.48
CA PHE A 104 -6.68 23.13 -4.39
C PHE A 104 -6.08 22.96 -5.78
N SER A 105 -4.75 23.00 -5.85
CA SER A 105 -4.03 22.67 -7.07
C SER A 105 -3.93 21.16 -7.22
N VAL A 106 -4.26 20.66 -8.41
CA VAL A 106 -4.07 19.25 -8.81
C VAL A 106 -2.90 19.09 -9.77
N ALA A 107 -2.08 20.12 -9.94
CA ALA A 107 -0.86 20.05 -10.72
C ALA A 107 0.16 19.12 -10.02
N VAL A 108 0.47 18.02 -10.70
CA VAL A 108 1.40 16.97 -10.26
C VAL A 108 2.70 16.95 -11.08
N ASP A 109 2.79 17.79 -12.12
CA ASP A 109 3.94 17.92 -13.02
C ASP A 109 5.01 18.86 -12.43
N GLY A 110 5.64 18.44 -11.32
CA GLY A 110 6.74 19.17 -10.68
C GLY A 110 8.09 18.43 -10.79
N PRO A 111 9.19 19.00 -10.25
CA PRO A 111 10.47 18.30 -10.12
C PRO A 111 10.40 17.05 -9.23
N LYS A 112 9.41 17.02 -8.32
CA LYS A 112 8.99 15.87 -7.51
C LYS A 112 7.76 15.16 -8.10
N GLY A 113 7.48 15.34 -9.39
CA GLY A 113 6.29 14.76 -10.02
C GLY A 113 6.27 13.24 -9.93
N GLY A 114 5.08 12.66 -10.01
CA GLY A 114 4.88 11.24 -9.74
C GLY A 114 3.70 11.01 -8.81
N LEU A 115 3.53 9.76 -8.39
CA LEU A 115 2.47 9.35 -7.47
C LEU A 115 2.66 9.96 -6.09
N VAL A 116 3.91 10.17 -5.65
CA VAL A 116 4.21 10.89 -4.39
C VAL A 116 3.69 12.32 -4.43
N ALA A 117 3.89 13.08 -5.52
CA ALA A 117 3.32 14.44 -5.63
C ALA A 117 1.78 14.43 -5.61
N ALA A 118 1.15 13.42 -6.24
CA ALA A 118 -0.30 13.26 -6.15
C ALA A 118 -0.75 12.99 -4.70
N ALA A 119 0.00 12.18 -3.95
CA ALA A 119 -0.26 11.90 -2.54
C ALA A 119 -0.07 13.14 -1.66
N GLU A 120 0.95 13.97 -1.90
CA GLU A 120 1.15 15.25 -1.21
C GLU A 120 -0.05 16.20 -1.43
N ARG A 121 -0.56 16.32 -2.67
CA ARG A 121 -1.76 17.11 -2.96
C ARG A 121 -3.02 16.55 -2.29
N LEU A 122 -3.13 15.23 -2.26
CA LEU A 122 -4.22 14.56 -1.60
C LEU A 122 -4.15 14.77 -0.08
N GLU A 123 -2.96 14.71 0.52
CA GLU A 123 -2.73 15.00 1.95
C GLU A 123 -3.23 16.40 2.32
N GLU A 124 -2.90 17.44 1.55
CA GLU A 124 -3.40 18.81 1.77
C GLU A 124 -4.95 18.87 1.81
N ILE A 125 -5.61 18.09 0.94
CA ILE A 125 -7.07 18.02 0.86
C ILE A 125 -7.65 17.22 2.04
N LEU A 126 -6.98 16.14 2.44
CA LEU A 126 -7.39 15.33 3.59
C LEU A 126 -7.23 16.09 4.90
N GLU A 127 -6.19 16.90 5.06
CA GLU A 127 -6.01 17.77 6.21
C GLU A 127 -7.17 18.75 6.33
N PHE A 128 -7.50 19.46 5.25
CA PHE A 128 -8.68 20.33 5.22
C PHE A 128 -9.96 19.56 5.58
N THR A 129 -10.14 18.36 5.04
CA THR A 129 -11.32 17.53 5.31
C THR A 129 -11.38 17.11 6.79
N ARG A 130 -10.26 16.67 7.35
CA ARG A 130 -10.10 16.28 8.75
C ARG A 130 -10.42 17.45 9.68
N GLU A 131 -9.87 18.63 9.39
CA GLU A 131 -10.10 19.84 10.18
C GLU A 131 -11.57 20.26 10.17
N VAL A 132 -12.20 20.29 8.99
CA VAL A 132 -13.60 20.72 8.84
C VAL A 132 -14.57 19.76 9.52
N LEU A 133 -14.29 18.46 9.47
CA LEU A 133 -15.13 17.43 10.06
C LEU A 133 -14.74 17.09 11.51
N GLU A 134 -13.69 17.71 12.04
CA GLU A 134 -13.16 17.44 13.39
C GLU A 134 -12.92 15.94 13.65
N LEU A 135 -12.45 15.21 12.63
CA LEU A 135 -12.26 13.76 12.74
C LEU A 135 -11.17 13.43 13.75
N THR A 136 -11.30 12.28 14.43
CA THR A 136 -10.26 11.77 15.34
C THR A 136 -10.19 10.25 15.31
N GLY A 137 -9.00 9.69 15.54
CA GLY A 137 -8.84 8.28 15.91
C GLY A 137 -9.14 7.31 14.76
N ASN A 138 -10.30 6.64 14.80
CA ASN A 138 -10.66 5.65 13.78
C ASN A 138 -11.21 6.32 12.51
N ASP A 139 -11.95 7.41 12.63
CA ASP A 139 -12.53 8.10 11.46
C ASP A 139 -11.45 8.70 10.55
N GLU A 140 -10.36 9.19 11.13
CA GLU A 140 -9.17 9.65 10.40
C GLU A 140 -8.51 8.52 9.62
N ARG A 141 -8.38 7.34 10.25
CA ARG A 141 -7.82 6.16 9.60
C ARG A 141 -8.70 5.70 8.44
N GLU A 142 -10.02 5.63 8.65
CA GLU A 142 -10.96 5.28 7.57
C GLU A 142 -10.88 6.27 6.41
N LEU A 143 -10.72 7.56 6.70
CA LEU A 143 -10.50 8.59 5.68
C LEU A 143 -9.21 8.33 4.89
N GLU A 144 -8.11 8.03 5.58
CA GLU A 144 -6.82 7.72 4.96
C GLU A 144 -6.89 6.47 4.07
N TYR A 145 -7.45 5.36 4.56
CA TYR A 145 -7.64 4.13 3.77
C TYR A 145 -8.52 4.35 2.54
N ALA A 146 -9.62 5.11 2.67
CA ALA A 146 -10.49 5.43 1.54
C ALA A 146 -9.76 6.27 0.48
N ALA A 147 -8.92 7.21 0.91
CA ALA A 147 -8.11 8.04 0.03
C ALA A 147 -7.06 7.21 -0.72
N ILE A 148 -6.32 6.36 -0.01
CA ILE A 148 -5.30 5.49 -0.59
C ILE A 148 -5.92 4.53 -1.59
N ASN A 149 -7.01 3.84 -1.22
CA ASN A 149 -7.68 2.91 -2.13
C ASN A 149 -8.23 3.61 -3.36
N GLY A 150 -8.72 4.85 -3.23
CA GLY A 150 -9.12 5.65 -4.38
C GLY A 150 -7.96 6.07 -5.29
N LEU A 151 -6.78 6.36 -4.71
CA LEU A 151 -5.54 6.69 -5.43
C LEU A 151 -5.00 5.47 -6.20
N LEU A 152 -5.13 4.27 -5.63
CA LEU A 152 -4.63 3.03 -6.23
C LEU A 152 -5.62 2.38 -7.21
N ALA A 153 -6.92 2.67 -7.11
CA ALA A 153 -7.97 2.07 -7.94
C ALA A 153 -7.70 2.11 -9.46
N PRO A 154 -7.13 3.18 -10.05
CA PRO A 154 -6.83 3.20 -11.49
C PRO A 154 -5.72 2.26 -11.94
N LEU A 155 -4.85 1.80 -11.02
CA LEU A 155 -3.74 0.92 -11.36
C LEU A 155 -4.23 -0.45 -11.80
N ASP A 156 -5.07 -1.06 -10.99
CA ASP A 156 -5.63 -2.39 -11.22
C ASP A 156 -6.85 -2.66 -10.31
N PRO A 157 -7.90 -3.37 -10.76
CA PRO A 157 -9.10 -3.63 -9.96
C PRO A 157 -8.88 -4.45 -8.67
N HIS A 158 -7.71 -5.06 -8.50
CA HIS A 158 -7.38 -5.87 -7.33
C HIS A 158 -6.31 -5.23 -6.43
N THR A 159 -5.78 -4.06 -6.79
CA THR A 159 -4.86 -3.33 -5.91
C THR A 159 -5.67 -2.62 -4.84
N ILE A 160 -5.64 -3.17 -3.63
CA ILE A 160 -6.27 -2.60 -2.44
C ILE A 160 -5.30 -2.64 -1.27
N LEU A 161 -5.27 -1.55 -0.51
CA LEU A 161 -4.67 -1.51 0.81
C LEU A 161 -5.74 -1.97 1.81
N LEU A 162 -5.41 -3.03 2.56
CA LEU A 162 -6.29 -3.58 3.58
C LEU A 162 -6.06 -2.87 4.90
N ASP A 163 -7.16 -2.59 5.61
CA ASP A 163 -7.05 -2.20 7.01
C ASP A 163 -6.64 -3.41 7.90
N PRO A 164 -6.17 -3.18 9.14
CA PRO A 164 -5.71 -4.27 10.00
C PRO A 164 -6.77 -5.36 10.26
N LYS A 165 -8.04 -4.98 10.34
CA LYS A 165 -9.15 -5.89 10.58
C LYS A 165 -9.44 -6.73 9.33
N GLU A 166 -9.47 -6.11 8.15
CA GLU A 166 -9.64 -6.82 6.87
C GLU A 166 -8.49 -7.80 6.61
N HIS A 167 -7.26 -7.40 6.96
CA HIS A 167 -6.10 -8.27 6.90
C HIS A 167 -6.22 -9.48 7.85
N ASP A 168 -6.63 -9.27 9.10
CA ASP A 168 -6.84 -10.34 10.07
C ASP A 168 -7.93 -11.34 9.59
N ASP A 169 -9.03 -10.82 9.05
CA ASP A 169 -10.11 -11.62 8.48
C ASP A 169 -9.65 -12.45 7.27
N LEU A 170 -8.77 -11.90 6.43
CA LEU A 170 -8.17 -12.64 5.31
C LEU A 170 -7.27 -13.78 5.82
N GLY A 171 -6.53 -13.54 6.91
CA GLY A 171 -5.74 -14.57 7.59
C GLY A 171 -6.59 -15.74 8.11
N VAL A 172 -7.77 -15.47 8.68
CA VAL A 172 -8.71 -16.51 9.11
C VAL A 172 -9.24 -17.33 7.93
N LYS A 173 -9.64 -16.66 6.85
CA LYS A 173 -10.16 -17.31 5.62
C LYS A 173 -9.11 -18.22 4.97
N THR A 174 -7.87 -17.76 4.87
CA THR A 174 -6.76 -18.51 4.24
C THR A 174 -6.30 -19.70 5.08
N ARG A 175 -6.33 -19.60 6.41
CA ARG A 175 -6.05 -20.73 7.32
C ARG A 175 -7.17 -21.78 7.36
N GLY A 176 -8.34 -21.49 6.79
CA GLY A 176 -9.48 -22.40 6.74
C GLY A 176 -10.13 -22.67 8.11
N GLN A 177 -9.86 -21.84 9.12
CA GLN A 177 -10.47 -21.94 10.45
C GLN A 177 -11.82 -21.21 10.44
N PHE A 178 -12.78 -21.71 9.66
CA PHE A 178 -14.17 -21.34 9.85
C PHE A 178 -14.60 -21.96 11.18
N GLY A 179 -14.71 -21.16 12.25
CA GLY A 179 -15.42 -21.58 13.45
C GLY A 179 -16.83 -21.98 13.01
N GLY A 180 -17.06 -23.29 12.87
CA GLY A 180 -18.17 -23.83 12.11
C GLY A 180 -19.50 -23.18 12.53
N ILE A 181 -20.22 -22.64 11.55
CA ILE A 181 -21.65 -22.42 11.73
C ILE A 181 -22.22 -23.83 11.86
N GLY A 182 -22.60 -24.26 13.07
CA GLY A 182 -23.17 -25.59 13.34
C GLY A 182 -24.54 -25.76 12.69
N ALA A 183 -24.60 -25.73 11.36
CA ALA A 183 -25.81 -25.86 10.57
C ALA A 183 -25.72 -27.16 9.74
N GLU A 184 -26.57 -28.11 10.09
CA GLU A 184 -26.79 -29.32 9.31
C GLU A 184 -27.83 -29.00 8.23
N ILE A 185 -27.41 -29.02 6.95
CA ILE A 185 -28.35 -28.85 5.84
C ILE A 185 -29.03 -30.20 5.58
N LEU A 186 -30.22 -30.37 6.16
CA LEU A 186 -31.10 -31.47 5.80
C LEU A 186 -31.83 -31.10 4.52
N ALA A 187 -31.52 -31.80 3.43
CA ALA A 187 -32.31 -31.71 2.21
C ALA A 187 -33.68 -32.35 2.47
N ASP A 188 -34.70 -31.53 2.71
CA ASP A 188 -36.08 -31.97 2.83
C ASP A 188 -36.56 -32.49 1.46
N ALA A 189 -36.58 -33.80 1.32
CA ALA A 189 -37.17 -34.47 0.17
C ALA A 189 -38.69 -34.36 0.27
N ARG A 190 -39.24 -33.20 -0.14
CA ARG A 190 -40.67 -33.06 -0.37
C ARG A 190 -41.14 -34.13 -1.38
N ARG A 191 -41.98 -35.04 -0.90
CA ARG A 191 -42.92 -35.86 -1.67
C ARG A 191 -44.32 -35.57 -1.17
#